data_AF-A0A1I2CEJ9-F1
#
_entry.id   AF-A0A1I2CEJ9-F1
#
_cell.length_a   1.000
_cell.length_b   1.000
_cell.length_c   1.000
_cell.angle_alpha   90.00
_cell.angle_beta   90.00
_cell.angle_gamma   90.00
#
_symmetry.space_group_name_H-M   'P 1'
#
loop_
_entity.id
_entity.type
_entity.pdbx_description
1 polymer ?
#
loop_
_entity_poly.entity_id
_entity_poly.type
_entity_poly.pdbx_seq_one_letter_code
_entity_poly.pdbx_strand_id
1 'polypeptide(L)'
;MPWDIWWLWLCGAVVLAILEVLVPGYIFLGFALGAGALSLMMWIWLSASLPALLAIWAGLSAASWLVLRAVFGRPDGRARIVEDDVNK
;
A
#
# COMPACT_ATOMS: atom_id res chain seq x y z
N MET A 1 -16.50 -19.51 -6.10
CA MET A 1 -16.41 -19.58 -4.61
C MET A 1 -16.33 -18.15 -4.06
N PRO A 2 -16.48 -17.86 -2.75
CA PRO A 2 -16.61 -16.45 -2.28
C PRO A 2 -15.41 -15.55 -2.63
N TRP A 3 -14.23 -16.13 -2.86
CA TRP A 3 -13.02 -15.40 -3.26
C TRP A 3 -12.96 -14.96 -4.73
N ASP A 4 -13.79 -15.54 -5.62
CA ASP A 4 -13.88 -15.11 -7.02
C ASP A 4 -14.67 -13.80 -7.18
N ILE A 5 -15.29 -13.33 -6.10
CA ILE A 5 -16.13 -12.15 -6.07
C ILE A 5 -15.21 -10.92 -5.99
N TRP A 6 -15.07 -10.19 -7.10
CA TRP A 6 -14.18 -9.03 -7.20
C TRP A 6 -14.47 -7.96 -6.13
N TRP A 7 -15.74 -7.65 -5.87
CA TRP A 7 -16.10 -6.60 -4.90
C TRP A 7 -15.75 -6.98 -3.45
N LEU A 8 -15.59 -8.27 -3.15
CA LEU A 8 -15.16 -8.72 -1.82
C LEU A 8 -13.73 -8.27 -1.51
N TRP A 9 -12.85 -8.29 -2.52
CA TRP A 9 -11.50 -7.74 -2.43
C TRP A 9 -11.52 -6.22 -2.29
N LEU A 10 -12.42 -5.53 -3.00
CA LEU A 10 -12.59 -4.08 -2.87
C LEU A 10 -13.08 -3.69 -1.47
N CYS A 11 -14.04 -4.41 -0.88
CA CYS A 11 -14.47 -4.18 0.50
C CYS A 11 -13.30 -4.36 1.49
N GLY A 12 -12.48 -5.40 1.31
CA GLY A 12 -11.26 -5.60 2.08
C GLY A 12 -10.28 -4.42 1.95
N ALA A 13 -10.10 -3.90 0.74
CA ALA A 13 -9.27 -2.72 0.49
C ALA A 13 -9.76 -1.50 1.28
N VAL A 14 -11.07 -1.24 1.30
CA VAL A 14 -11.67 -0.12 2.04
C VAL A 14 -11.45 -0.29 3.55
N VAL A 15 -11.66 -1.49 4.09
CA VAL A 15 -11.41 -1.77 5.52
C VAL A 15 -9.95 -1.50 5.88
N LEU A 16 -9.01 -1.98 5.06
CA LEU A 16 -7.57 -1.73 5.26
C LEU A 16 -7.23 -0.24 5.20
N ALA A 17 -7.82 0.50 4.27
CA ALA A 17 -7.63 1.95 4.17
C ALA A 17 -8.17 2.68 5.42
N ILE A 18 -9.28 2.23 6.00
CA ILE A 18 -9.81 2.77 7.26
C ILE A 18 -8.87 2.45 8.43
N LEU A 19 -8.31 1.23 8.50
CA LEU A 19 -7.38 0.84 9.56
C LEU A 19 -6.09 1.70 9.56
N GLU A 20 -5.61 2.13 8.41
CA GLU A 20 -4.47 3.05 8.30
C GLU A 20 -4.71 4.38 9.04
N VAL A 21 -5.96 4.88 9.06
CA VAL A 21 -6.30 6.12 9.78
C VAL A 21 -6.11 5.96 11.30
N LEU A 22 -6.30 4.75 11.82
CA LEU A 22 -6.11 4.43 13.24
C LEU A 22 -4.64 4.23 13.60
N VAL A 23 -3.88 3.60 12.70
CA VAL A 23 -2.46 3.27 12.90
C VAL A 23 -1.65 3.70 11.68
N PRO A 24 -1.11 4.94 11.67
CA PRO A 24 -0.37 5.47 10.53
C PRO A 24 1.00 4.80 10.42
N GLY A 25 1.19 3.95 9.42
CA GLY A 25 2.42 3.18 9.19
C GLY A 25 2.72 2.88 7.70
N TYR A 26 1.87 3.31 6.77
CA TYR A 26 1.90 3.04 5.33
C TYR A 26 1.75 1.58 4.90
N ILE A 27 1.71 0.65 5.86
CA ILE A 27 1.60 -0.79 5.60
C ILE A 27 0.18 -1.13 5.17
N PHE A 28 -0.84 -0.69 5.91
CA PHE A 28 -2.24 -1.00 5.58
C PHE A 28 -2.65 -0.30 4.29
N LEU A 29 -2.15 0.90 4.04
CA LEU A 29 -2.34 1.58 2.76
C LEU A 29 -1.77 0.79 1.57
N GLY A 30 -0.57 0.20 1.72
CA GLY A 30 0.03 -0.66 0.71
C GLY A 30 -0.83 -1.88 0.40
N PHE A 31 -1.34 -2.56 1.43
CA PHE A 31 -2.26 -3.69 1.27
C PHE A 31 -3.62 -3.29 0.68
N ALA A 32 -4.14 -2.11 1.05
CA ALA A 32 -5.37 -1.57 0.49
C ALA A 32 -5.24 -1.30 -1.01
N LEU A 33 -4.15 -0.67 -1.43
CA LEU A 33 -3.86 -0.45 -2.85
C LEU A 33 -3.68 -1.76 -3.61
N GLY A 34 -2.98 -2.73 -3.03
CA GLY A 34 -2.83 -4.06 -3.63
C GLY A 34 -4.17 -4.78 -3.80
N ALA A 35 -5.06 -4.72 -2.80
CA ALA A 35 -6.41 -5.30 -2.88
C ALA A 35 -7.30 -4.57 -3.91
N GLY A 36 -7.23 -3.24 -3.96
CA GLY A 36 -7.95 -2.44 -4.96
C GLY A 36 -7.49 -2.72 -6.39
N ALA A 37 -6.18 -2.84 -6.62
CA ALA A 37 -5.62 -3.19 -7.92
C ALA A 37 -5.99 -4.61 -8.34
N LEU A 38 -5.90 -5.59 -7.43
CA LEU A 38 -6.36 -6.96 -7.71
C LEU A 38 -7.85 -6.98 -8.06
N SER A 39 -8.68 -6.27 -7.29
CA SER A 39 -10.11 -6.16 -7.57
C SER A 39 -10.39 -5.57 -8.96
N LEU A 40 -9.63 -4.57 -9.40
CA LEU A 40 -9.76 -3.98 -10.72
C LEU A 40 -9.36 -4.98 -11.82
N MET A 41 -8.28 -5.73 -11.63
CA MET A 41 -7.86 -6.78 -12.56
C MET A 41 -8.93 -7.87 -12.69
N MET A 42 -9.54 -8.28 -11.58
CA MET A 42 -10.64 -9.27 -11.55
C MET A 42 -11.90 -8.75 -12.24
N TRP A 43 -12.21 -7.46 -12.11
CA TRP A 43 -13.34 -6.84 -12.80
C TRP A 43 -13.17 -6.83 -14.33
N ILE A 44 -11.93 -6.66 -14.81
CA ILE A 44 -11.64 -6.60 -16.24
C ILE A 44 -11.65 -7.99 -16.86
N TRP A 45 -10.70 -8.86 -16.49
CA TRP A 45 -10.52 -10.17 -17.15
C TRP A 45 -9.80 -11.24 -16.28
N LEU A 46 -9.42 -10.94 -15.04
CA LEU A 46 -8.64 -11.87 -14.23
C LEU A 46 -9.54 -12.89 -13.51
N SER A 47 -9.41 -14.16 -13.90
CA SER A 47 -9.96 -15.32 -13.19
C SER A 47 -8.85 -16.30 -12.90
N ALA A 48 -8.61 -16.61 -11.62
CA ALA A 48 -7.51 -17.46 -11.19
C ALA A 48 -7.87 -18.24 -9.92
N SER A 49 -7.08 -19.25 -9.57
CA SER A 49 -7.25 -19.98 -8.32
C SER A 49 -6.90 -19.11 -7.11
N LEU A 50 -7.48 -19.43 -5.94
CA LEU A 50 -7.21 -18.69 -4.70
C LEU A 50 -5.71 -18.51 -4.38
N PRO A 51 -4.84 -19.54 -4.50
CA PRO A 51 -3.40 -19.35 -4.28
C PRO A 51 -2.76 -18.35 -5.26
N ALA A 52 -3.20 -18.35 -6.52
CA ALA A 52 -2.70 -17.41 -7.52
C ALA A 52 -3.17 -15.98 -7.23
N LEU A 53 -4.43 -15.79 -6.85
CA LEU A 53 -4.96 -14.48 -6.43
C LEU A 53 -4.19 -13.92 -5.24
N LEU A 54 -3.91 -14.74 -4.23
CA LEU A 54 -3.13 -14.35 -3.05
C LEU A 54 -1.69 -13.99 -3.41
N ALA A 55 -1.05 -14.72 -4.32
CA ALA A 55 0.30 -14.41 -4.79
C ALA A 55 0.36 -13.07 -5.53
N ILE A 56 -0.61 -12.81 -6.42
CA ILE A 56 -0.73 -11.54 -7.14
C ILE A 56 -0.98 -10.40 -6.16
N TRP A 57 -1.93 -10.58 -5.23
CA TRP A 57 -2.25 -9.59 -4.20
C TRP A 57 -1.04 -9.25 -3.32
N ALA A 58 -0.29 -10.25 -2.87
CA ALA A 58 0.91 -10.06 -2.06
C ALA A 58 1.99 -9.29 -2.84
N GLY A 59 2.19 -9.64 -4.11
CA GLY A 59 3.13 -8.94 -5.00
C GLY A 59 2.74 -7.48 -5.22
N LEU A 60 1.46 -7.22 -5.54
CA LEU A 60 0.94 -5.85 -5.72
C LEU A 60 1.04 -5.04 -4.43
N SER A 61 0.70 -5.63 -3.28
CA SER A 61 0.77 -4.95 -1.98
C SER A 61 2.21 -4.60 -1.59
N ALA A 62 3.15 -5.51 -1.81
CA ALA A 62 4.57 -5.27 -1.58
C ALA A 62 5.10 -4.15 -2.50
N ALA A 63 4.74 -4.18 -3.78
CA ALA A 63 5.11 -3.12 -4.72
C ALA A 63 4.52 -1.76 -4.33
N SER A 64 3.23 -1.71 -3.99
CA SER A 64 2.57 -0.48 -3.52
C SER A 64 3.22 0.06 -2.24
N TRP A 65 3.54 -0.80 -1.27
CA TRP A 65 4.23 -0.39 -0.05
C TRP A 65 5.63 0.17 -0.34
N LEU A 66 6.40 -0.46 -1.22
CA LEU A 66 7.72 0.04 -1.63
C LEU A 66 7.62 1.41 -2.31
N VAL A 67 6.65 1.60 -3.20
CA VAL A 67 6.40 2.89 -3.86
C VAL A 67 6.01 3.97 -2.84
N LEU A 68 5.09 3.67 -1.93
CA LEU A 68 4.71 4.58 -0.86
C LEU A 68 5.91 4.95 0.01
N ARG A 69 6.73 3.96 0.39
CA ARG A 69 7.95 4.19 1.17
C ARG A 69 8.99 5.00 0.41
N ALA A 70 9.10 4.83 -0.91
CA ALA A 70 10.03 5.60 -1.73
C ALA A 70 9.57 7.06 -1.92
N VAL A 71 8.27 7.30 -2.08
CA VAL A 71 7.70 8.63 -2.33
C VAL A 71 7.52 9.44 -1.04
N PHE A 72 7.05 8.81 0.03
CA PHE A 72 6.76 9.47 1.31
C PHE A 72 7.83 9.23 2.38
N GLY A 73 8.79 8.34 2.13
CA GLY A 73 9.96 8.19 2.99
C GLY A 73 10.77 9.48 2.97
N ARG A 74 10.78 10.18 4.11
CA ARG A 74 11.39 11.51 4.28
C ARG A 74 12.78 11.58 3.63
N PRO A 75 13.03 12.57 2.74
CA PRO A 75 14.38 13.03 2.48
C PRO A 75 14.93 13.64 3.77
N ASP A 76 16.16 13.24 4.09
CA ASP A 76 17.14 14.08 4.76
C ASP A 76 16.97 14.28 6.28
N GLY A 77 17.52 13.33 7.03
CA GLY A 77 18.18 13.64 8.30
C GLY A 77 19.46 14.49 8.13
N ARG A 78 19.52 15.38 7.14
CA ARG A 78 20.60 16.36 7.05
C ARG A 78 20.39 17.33 8.20
N ALA A 79 21.21 17.19 9.25
CA ALA A 79 21.41 18.24 10.22
C ALA A 79 21.64 19.54 9.45
N ARG A 80 20.79 20.53 9.68
CA ARG A 80 20.99 21.88 9.15
C ARG A 80 22.32 22.36 9.74
N ILE A 81 23.38 22.37 8.94
CA ILE A 81 24.65 22.97 9.34
C ILE A 81 24.41 24.47 9.34
N VAL A 82 24.18 25.03 10.53
CA VAL A 82 24.08 26.48 10.74
C VAL A 82 25.51 26.98 10.89
N GLU A 83 26.03 27.63 9.85
CA GLU A 83 27.38 28.23 9.83
C GLU A 83 27.39 29.65 10.45
N ASP A 84 26.25 30.10 11.00
CA ASP A 84 26.16 31.40 11.67
C ASP A 84 26.72 31.27 13.09
N ASP A 85 28.00 31.63 13.23
CA ASP A 85 28.70 31.64 14.51
C ASP A 85 28.08 32.74 15.40
N VAL A 86 27.43 32.32 16.47
CA VAL A 86 26.76 33.18 17.45
C VAL A 86 27.75 34.02 18.28
N ASN A 87 29.06 33.77 18.18
CA ASN A 87 30.05 34.43 19.00
C ASN A 87 30.75 35.57 18.24
N LYS A 88 30.30 36.80 18.52
CA LYS A 88 31.05 38.02 18.24
C LYS A 88 32.14 38.26 19.27
#